data_AF-A0A510VPI8-F1
#
_entry.id   AF-A0A510VPI8-F1
#
_cell.length_a   1.000
_cell.length_b   1.000
_cell.length_c   1.000
_cell.angle_alpha   90.00
_cell.angle_beta   90.00
_cell.angle_gamma   90.00
#
_symmetry.space_group_name_H-M   'P 1'
#
loop_
_entity.id
_entity.type
_entity.pdbx_description
1 polymer ?
#
loop_
_entity_poly.entity_id
_entity_poly.type
_entity_poly.pdbx_seq_one_letter_code
_entity_poly.pdbx_strand_id
1 'polypeptide(L)'
;MNEDAVIEASKRELNKCGQLMRQAGRRMSELKSPVFDAQPKSPSYSNHTEERMAKRLDAENELRDILLAIELCDNKSKQILYDLYVDPSEYSDIEVMLHVGYQSSRYAYYKRRALLRFAEGYKQGEIFEKLETLA
;
A
#
# COMPACT_ATOMS: atom_id res chain seq x y z
N MET A 1 13.99 15.27 -12.37
CA MET A 1 13.19 14.23 -11.69
C MET A 1 12.52 13.36 -12.75
N ASN A 2 12.78 12.05 -12.75
CA ASN A 2 12.20 11.13 -13.73
C ASN A 2 10.88 10.57 -13.18
N GLU A 3 9.74 11.09 -13.66
CA GLU A 3 8.40 10.65 -13.21
C GLU A 3 8.18 9.15 -13.42
N ASP A 4 8.71 8.57 -14.49
CA ASP A 4 8.58 7.14 -14.76
C ASP A 4 9.29 6.30 -13.70
N ALA A 5 10.45 6.74 -13.22
CA ALA A 5 11.17 6.08 -12.13
C ALA A 5 10.39 6.13 -10.80
N VAL A 6 9.77 7.28 -10.49
CA VAL A 6 8.91 7.46 -9.31
C VAL A 6 7.69 6.55 -9.39
N ILE A 7 7.07 6.47 -10.56
CA ILE A 7 5.90 5.62 -10.82
C ILE A 7 6.25 4.13 -10.63
N GLU A 8 7.38 3.66 -11.16
CA GLU A 8 7.81 2.27 -10.98
C GLU A 8 8.18 1.97 -9.52
N ALA A 9 8.84 2.90 -8.82
CA ALA A 9 9.11 2.75 -7.39
C ALA A 9 7.80 2.68 -6.57
N SER A 10 6.82 3.49 -6.90
CA SER A 10 5.49 3.50 -6.25
C SER A 10 4.77 2.16 -6.44
N LYS A 11 4.75 1.64 -7.67
CA LYS A 11 4.18 0.31 -7.96
C LYS A 11 4.86 -0.78 -7.14
N ARG A 12 6.19 -0.74 -7.02
CA ARG A 12 6.95 -1.72 -6.25
C ARG A 12 6.56 -1.74 -4.77
N GLU A 13 6.31 -0.58 -4.16
CA GLU A 13 5.84 -0.50 -2.78
C GLU A 13 4.40 -1.00 -2.65
N LEU A 14 3.50 -0.54 -3.52
CA LEU A 14 2.08 -0.94 -3.52
C LEU A 14 1.86 -2.44 -3.78
N ASN A 15 2.66 -3.06 -4.64
CA ASN A 15 2.57 -4.50 -4.92
C ASN A 15 2.89 -5.37 -3.69
N LYS A 16 3.52 -4.82 -2.65
CA LYS A 16 3.76 -5.55 -1.39
C LYS A 16 2.50 -5.68 -0.55
N CYS A 17 1.46 -4.86 -0.76
CA CYS A 17 0.25 -4.81 0.07
C CYS A 17 -0.33 -6.20 0.34
N GLY A 18 -0.60 -6.99 -0.70
CA GLY A 18 -1.18 -8.33 -0.54
C GLY A 18 -0.28 -9.27 0.30
N GLN A 19 1.04 -9.20 0.12
CA GLN A 19 1.98 -9.96 0.94
C GLN A 19 1.98 -9.48 2.40
N LEU A 20 2.05 -8.16 2.61
CA LEU A 20 2.09 -7.55 3.94
C LEU A 20 0.81 -7.85 4.72
N MET A 21 -0.36 -7.81 4.09
CA MET A 21 -1.63 -8.21 4.72
C MET A 21 -1.61 -9.66 5.21
N ARG A 22 -1.12 -10.58 4.38
CA ARG A 22 -0.97 -12.01 4.76
C ARG A 22 0.03 -12.20 5.90
N GLN A 23 1.14 -11.46 5.90
CA GLN A 23 2.17 -11.51 6.94
C GLN A 23 1.70 -10.89 8.27
N ALA A 24 0.93 -9.80 8.21
CA ALA A 24 0.31 -9.15 9.36
C ALA A 24 -0.79 -10.01 10.02
N GLY A 25 -1.28 -11.04 9.31
CA GLY A 25 -2.41 -11.86 9.76
C GLY A 25 -3.73 -11.08 9.84
N ARG A 26 -3.82 -9.92 9.17
CA ARG A 26 -5.04 -9.12 9.08
C ARG A 26 -5.92 -9.66 7.96
N ARG A 27 -7.20 -9.85 8.23
CA ARG A 27 -8.20 -9.90 7.16
C ARG A 27 -8.59 -8.47 6.80
N MET A 28 -8.68 -8.17 5.54
CA MET A 28 -9.10 -6.87 5.00
C MET A 28 -10.48 -6.38 5.47
N SER A 29 -11.35 -7.29 5.88
CA SER A 29 -12.61 -6.97 6.58
C SER A 29 -12.36 -6.30 7.93
N GLU A 30 -11.21 -6.58 8.57
CA GLU A 30 -10.78 -5.99 9.85
C GLU A 30 -10.12 -4.62 9.66
N LEU A 31 -9.69 -4.26 8.45
CA LEU A 31 -9.16 -2.91 8.18
C LEU A 31 -10.27 -1.83 8.17
N LYS A 32 -11.54 -2.22 8.02
CA LYS A 32 -12.70 -1.30 8.07
C LYS A 32 -13.08 -0.86 9.48
N SER A 33 -12.55 -1.50 10.52
CA SER A 33 -12.82 -1.15 11.92
C SER A 33 -11.53 -1.24 12.72
N PRO A 34 -11.03 -0.15 13.34
CA PRO A 34 -9.86 -0.20 14.20
C PRO A 34 -10.25 -0.87 15.53
N VAL A 35 -10.44 -2.18 15.52
CA VAL A 35 -10.58 -2.96 16.74
C VAL A 35 -9.17 -3.34 17.18
N PHE A 36 -8.63 -2.52 18.08
CA PHE A 36 -7.46 -2.84 18.88
C PHE A 36 -7.78 -4.04 19.75
N ASP A 37 -7.59 -5.25 19.22
CA ASP A 37 -7.72 -6.45 20.04
C ASP A 37 -6.39 -6.79 20.71
N ALA A 38 -6.50 -7.08 21.99
CA ALA A 38 -5.44 -7.04 22.98
C ALA A 38 -4.30 -8.03 22.70
N GLN A 39 -3.08 -7.55 22.88
CA GLN A 39 -1.82 -8.29 22.95
C GLN A 39 -1.98 -9.69 23.58
N PRO A 40 -1.60 -10.79 22.89
CA PRO A 40 -1.58 -12.09 23.55
C PRO A 40 -0.43 -12.12 24.56
N LYS A 41 -0.75 -12.50 25.80
CA LYS A 41 0.23 -12.73 26.87
C LYS A 41 1.19 -13.85 26.49
N SER A 42 2.49 -13.57 26.59
CA SER A 42 3.59 -14.43 26.21
C SER A 42 3.72 -15.66 27.13
N PRO A 43 3.88 -16.89 26.61
CA PRO A 43 4.67 -17.92 27.26
C PRO A 43 6.13 -17.81 26.81
N SER A 44 7.03 -17.77 27.79
CA SER A 44 8.49 -17.68 27.62
C SER A 44 9.06 -18.95 27.01
N TYR A 45 9.08 -19.08 25.67
CA TYR A 45 9.97 -20.01 24.96
C TYR A 45 10.34 -19.49 23.57
N SER A 46 11.66 -19.37 23.34
CA SER A 46 12.37 -19.34 22.05
C SER A 46 12.44 -18.02 21.26
N ASN A 47 13.67 -17.66 20.85
CA ASN A 47 14.02 -16.60 19.90
C ASN A 47 13.18 -16.64 18.60
N HIS A 48 12.69 -17.82 18.21
CA HIS A 48 11.84 -17.98 17.02
C HIS A 48 10.44 -17.36 17.17
N THR A 49 9.92 -17.26 18.40
CA THR A 49 8.63 -16.61 18.67
C THR A 49 8.78 -15.09 18.56
N GLU A 50 9.84 -14.54 19.16
CA GLU A 50 10.16 -13.10 19.08
C GLU A 50 10.43 -12.66 17.64
N GLU A 51 11.20 -13.44 16.86
CA GLU A 51 11.48 -13.14 15.47
C GLU A 51 10.20 -13.12 14.60
N ARG A 52 9.26 -14.04 14.86
CA ARG A 52 7.96 -14.05 14.17
C ARG A 52 7.10 -12.85 14.55
N MET A 53 7.10 -12.47 15.82
CA MET A 53 6.38 -11.28 16.30
C MET A 53 6.96 -10.00 15.67
N ALA A 54 8.29 -9.88 15.62
CA ALA A 54 8.97 -8.75 14.98
C ALA A 54 8.59 -8.63 13.50
N LYS A 55 8.69 -9.72 12.73
CA LYS A 55 8.30 -9.74 11.30
C LYS A 55 6.85 -9.34 11.07
N ARG A 56 5.94 -9.77 11.95
CA ARG A 56 4.53 -9.38 11.89
C ARG A 56 4.36 -7.88 12.16
N LEU A 57 5.02 -7.37 13.19
CA LEU A 57 4.97 -5.94 13.54
C LEU A 57 5.53 -5.06 12.41
N ASP A 58 6.65 -5.47 11.81
CA ASP A 58 7.24 -4.78 10.67
C ASP A 58 6.27 -4.75 9.47
N ALA A 59 5.63 -5.89 9.17
CA ALA A 59 4.63 -5.96 8.10
C ALA A 59 3.39 -5.08 8.39
N GLU A 60 2.94 -5.03 9.66
CA GLU A 60 1.85 -4.16 10.09
C GLU A 60 2.20 -2.67 9.94
N ASN A 61 3.42 -2.29 10.31
CA ASN A 61 3.90 -0.91 10.18
C ASN A 61 4.01 -0.48 8.72
N GLU A 62 4.61 -1.32 7.87
CA GLU A 62 4.75 -1.03 6.44
C GLU A 62 3.38 -0.91 5.75
N LEU A 63 2.47 -1.84 6.04
CA LEU A 63 1.10 -1.78 5.50
C LEU A 63 0.38 -0.51 5.97
N ARG A 64 0.56 -0.11 7.23
CA ARG A 64 -0.04 1.11 7.78
C ARG A 64 0.46 2.35 7.05
N ASP A 65 1.75 2.45 6.75
CA ASP A 65 2.32 3.58 6.03
C ASP A 65 1.82 3.64 4.57
N ILE A 66 1.68 2.50 3.90
CA ILE A 66 1.09 2.43 2.56
C ILE A 66 -0.38 2.90 2.57
N LEU A 67 -1.20 2.35 3.48
CA LEU A 67 -2.61 2.70 3.57
C LEU A 67 -2.81 4.18 3.94
N LEU A 68 -1.98 4.72 4.83
CA LEU A 68 -2.01 6.14 5.18
C LEU A 68 -1.69 7.03 3.96
N ALA A 69 -0.69 6.67 3.16
CA ALA A 69 -0.34 7.42 1.95
C ALA A 69 -1.46 7.40 0.90
N ILE A 70 -2.14 6.26 0.75
CA ILE A 70 -3.35 6.14 -0.09
C ILE A 70 -4.48 7.02 0.48
N GLU A 71 -4.66 7.05 1.80
CA GLU A 71 -5.72 7.83 2.46
C GLU A 71 -5.55 9.34 2.29
N LEU A 72 -4.31 9.81 2.24
CA LEU A 72 -3.95 11.22 1.98
C LEU A 72 -4.18 11.66 0.52
N CYS A 73 -4.36 10.72 -0.40
CA CYS A 73 -4.66 11.05 -1.80
C CYS A 73 -6.10 11.55 -1.99
N ASP A 74 -6.35 12.27 -3.09
CA ASP A 74 -7.73 12.65 -3.46
C ASP A 74 -8.58 11.43 -3.77
N ASN A 75 -9.90 11.53 -3.56
CA ASN A 75 -10.84 10.40 -3.65
C ASN A 75 -10.69 9.54 -4.91
N LYS A 76 -10.41 10.18 -6.07
CA LYS A 76 -10.20 9.47 -7.34
C LYS A 76 -8.93 8.62 -7.32
N SER A 77 -7.83 9.20 -6.87
CA SER A 77 -6.54 8.52 -6.75
C SER A 77 -6.63 7.39 -5.73
N LYS A 78 -7.27 7.65 -4.58
CA LYS A 78 -7.54 6.66 -3.54
C LYS A 78 -8.30 5.45 -4.08
N GLN A 79 -9.40 5.67 -4.78
CA GLN A 79 -10.21 4.58 -5.35
C GLN A 79 -9.39 3.73 -6.34
N ILE A 80 -8.66 4.36 -7.27
CA ILE A 80 -7.83 3.63 -8.24
C ILE A 80 -6.76 2.81 -7.54
N LEU A 81 -6.05 3.37 -6.56
CA LEU A 81 -4.99 2.67 -5.84
C LEU A 81 -5.53 1.54 -4.95
N TYR A 82 -6.66 1.77 -4.29
CA TYR A 82 -7.29 0.77 -3.43
C TYR A 82 -7.75 -0.43 -4.27
N ASP A 83 -8.51 -0.19 -5.35
CA ASP A 83 -9.05 -1.26 -6.20
C ASP A 83 -7.93 -2.10 -6.84
N LEU A 84 -6.80 -1.47 -7.23
CA LEU A 84 -5.68 -2.17 -7.87
C LEU A 84 -4.77 -2.95 -6.91
N TYR A 85 -4.50 -2.41 -5.72
CA TYR A 85 -3.39 -2.89 -4.89
C TYR A 85 -3.81 -3.38 -3.50
N VAL A 86 -5.01 -3.03 -3.05
CA VAL A 86 -5.48 -3.26 -1.67
C VAL A 86 -6.70 -4.18 -1.64
N ASP A 87 -7.60 -4.06 -2.61
CA ASP A 87 -8.77 -4.91 -2.76
C ASP A 87 -8.38 -6.38 -3.06
N PRO A 88 -9.04 -7.37 -2.44
CA PRO A 88 -8.62 -8.78 -2.57
C PRO A 88 -9.11 -9.43 -3.84
N SER A 89 -10.05 -8.78 -4.52
CA SER A 89 -10.58 -9.24 -5.79
C SER A 89 -9.51 -9.04 -6.86
N GLU A 90 -8.40 -8.37 -6.53
CA GLU A 90 -7.24 -8.11 -7.38
C GLU A 90 -7.69 -7.62 -8.76
N TYR A 91 -8.47 -6.53 -8.76
CA TYR A 91 -9.03 -5.99 -9.98
C TYR A 91 -7.91 -5.68 -10.98
N SER A 92 -8.07 -6.17 -12.19
CA SER A 92 -7.22 -5.79 -13.31
C SER A 92 -7.42 -4.32 -13.66
N ASP A 93 -6.43 -3.74 -14.34
CA ASP A 93 -6.54 -2.37 -14.88
C ASP A 93 -7.82 -2.13 -15.70
N ILE A 94 -8.27 -3.15 -16.45
CA ILE A 94 -9.49 -3.07 -17.25
C ILE A 94 -10.72 -2.99 -16.35
N GLU A 95 -10.78 -3.81 -15.30
CA GLU A 95 -11.91 -3.83 -14.37
C GLU A 95 -11.98 -2.54 -13.55
N VAL A 96 -10.85 -2.04 -13.05
CA VAL A 96 -10.81 -0.74 -12.35
C VAL A 96 -11.22 0.38 -13.29
N MET A 97 -10.71 0.41 -14.53
CA MET A 97 -11.11 1.40 -15.53
C MET A 97 -12.63 1.43 -15.77
N LEU A 98 -13.24 0.25 -15.90
CA LEU A 98 -14.70 0.09 -16.05
C LEU A 98 -15.43 0.53 -14.78
N HIS A 99 -14.93 0.15 -13.60
CA HIS A 99 -15.51 0.49 -12.30
C HIS A 99 -15.54 2.01 -12.06
N VAL A 100 -14.45 2.72 -12.39
CA VAL A 100 -14.38 4.18 -12.27
C VAL A 100 -15.03 4.93 -13.45
N GLY A 101 -15.50 4.22 -14.47
CA GLY A 101 -16.20 4.79 -15.62
C GLY A 101 -15.35 5.66 -16.53
N TYR A 102 -14.03 5.40 -16.64
CA TYR A 102 -13.13 6.18 -17.48
C TYR A 102 -12.81 5.48 -18.79
N GLN A 103 -12.61 6.28 -19.85
CA GLN A 103 -11.98 5.81 -21.08
C GLN A 103 -10.49 5.56 -20.86
N SER A 104 -9.88 4.68 -21.66
CA SER A 104 -8.49 4.21 -21.49
C SER A 104 -7.45 5.32 -21.31
N SER A 105 -7.42 6.34 -22.18
CA SER A 105 -6.47 7.45 -22.06
C SER A 105 -6.65 8.26 -20.77
N ARG A 106 -7.90 8.49 -20.38
CA ARG A 106 -8.27 9.20 -19.16
C ARG A 106 -7.88 8.39 -17.92
N TYR A 107 -8.15 7.08 -17.94
CA TYR A 107 -7.76 6.16 -16.88
C TYR A 107 -6.23 6.11 -16.71
N ALA A 108 -5.47 5.96 -17.81
CA ALA A 108 -4.01 5.95 -17.77
C ALA A 108 -3.44 7.24 -17.15
N TYR A 109 -4.01 8.40 -17.49
CA TYR A 109 -3.63 9.68 -16.90
C TYR A 109 -3.90 9.71 -15.38
N TYR A 110 -5.10 9.33 -14.94
CA TYR A 110 -5.44 9.36 -13.51
C TYR A 110 -4.66 8.31 -12.71
N LYS A 111 -4.38 7.13 -13.28
CA LYS A 111 -3.54 6.12 -12.64
C LYS A 111 -2.12 6.63 -12.43
N ARG A 112 -1.49 7.24 -13.45
CA ARG A 112 -0.16 7.86 -13.31
C ARG A 112 -0.15 8.93 -12.22
N ARG A 113 -1.15 9.82 -12.26
CA ARG A 113 -1.31 10.87 -11.23
C ARG A 113 -1.50 10.29 -9.83
N ALA A 114 -2.26 9.21 -9.69
CA ALA A 114 -2.47 8.56 -8.41
C ALA A 114 -1.17 7.98 -7.84
N LEU A 115 -0.35 7.34 -8.68
CA LEU A 115 0.96 6.81 -8.28
C LEU A 115 1.93 7.92 -7.85
N LEU A 116 1.94 9.06 -8.55
CA LEU A 116 2.75 10.21 -8.14
C LEU A 116 2.30 10.79 -6.79
N ARG A 117 0.99 10.94 -6.57
CA ARG A 117 0.44 11.42 -5.29
C ARG A 117 0.71 10.47 -4.13
N PHE A 118 0.65 9.18 -4.39
CA PHE A 118 1.07 8.18 -3.41
C PHE A 118 2.53 8.40 -3.01
N ALA A 119 3.42 8.61 -3.98
CA ALA A 119 4.83 8.86 -3.69
C ALA A 119 5.07 10.09 -2.82
N GLU A 120 4.27 11.15 -2.99
CA GLU A 120 4.35 12.38 -2.18
C GLU A 120 3.98 12.10 -0.72
N GLY A 121 2.96 11.27 -0.49
CA GLY A 121 2.49 10.93 0.86
C GLY A 121 3.28 9.79 1.54
N TYR A 122 3.86 8.89 0.76
CA TYR A 122 4.51 7.68 1.28
C TYR A 122 5.77 8.03 2.07
N LYS A 123 5.75 7.74 3.38
CA LYS A 123 6.85 8.02 4.32
C LYS A 123 7.43 9.43 4.12
N GLN A 124 6.54 10.42 4.02
CA GLN A 124 6.89 11.83 3.85
C GLN A 124 7.75 12.13 2.60
N GLY A 125 7.56 11.38 1.51
CA GLY A 125 8.27 11.60 0.26
C GLY A 125 9.55 10.78 0.09
N GLU A 126 9.76 9.74 0.92
CA GLU A 126 10.94 8.87 0.90
C GLU A 126 11.26 8.31 -0.51
N ILE A 127 10.25 8.11 -1.35
CA ILE A 127 10.44 7.65 -2.74
C ILE A 127 11.27 8.67 -3.54
N PHE A 128 11.03 9.95 -3.36
CA PHE A 128 11.76 11.01 -4.06
C PHE A 128 13.20 11.10 -3.57
N GLU A 129 13.41 11.10 -2.25
CA GLU A 129 14.75 11.16 -1.63
C GLU A 129 15.65 10.00 -2.09
N LYS A 130 15.10 8.78 -2.14
CA LYS A 130 15.81 7.59 -2.62
C LYS A 130 16.22 7.70 -4.09
N LEU A 131 15.43 8.36 -4.93
CA LEU A 131 15.73 8.51 -6.34
C LEU A 131 16.69 9.66 -6.63
N GLU A 132 16.69 10.70 -5.79
CA GLU A 132 17.68 11.78 -5.86
C GLU A 132 19.07 11.31 -5.45
N THR A 133 19.17 10.43 -4.45
CA THR A 133 20.46 9.88 -3.98
C THR A 133 21.09 8.86 -4.93
N LEU A 134 20.35 8.37 -5.93
CA LEU A 134 20.80 7.40 -6.94
C LEU A 134 21.11 8.05 -8.30
N ALA A 135 20.89 9.35 -8.46
CA ALA A 135 21.09 10.12 -9.69
C ALA A 135 22.42 10.89 -9.67
#